data_AF-A0A099ZLJ4-F1
#
_entry.id   AF-A0A099ZLJ4-F1
#
_cell.length_a   1.000
_cell.length_b   1.000
_cell.length_c   1.000
_cell.angle_alpha   90.00
_cell.angle_beta   90.00
_cell.angle_gamma   90.00
#
_symmetry.space_group_name_H-M   'P 1'
#
loop_
_entity.id
_entity.type
_entity.pdbx_description
1 polymer ?
#
loop_
_entity_poly.entity_id
_entity_poly.type
_entity_poly.pdbx_seq_one_letter_code
_entity_poly.pdbx_strand_id
1 'polypeptide(L)'
;LPADFTKLHLTDSLHPQVTHVSSSHSGCSITSDSGSSSLSDIYQATESETGDMDLSGLPETAVDSEDDDDEEDIERASDPLMSRDIVRDCLEKDPIDRTDDDIEQLLEFMHQLPAFANMTMSVRRELCAVMVFAVVERAGTIVLNDGEELDSWSVILNGSVEVTYPDGRTEILCMGNSFGVSPTMEKEYMKGVMRTKVDDCQFVCIAQQDYCRILNQVEKNMQKVEEEGEIVMVKEHRELDRTGTRKGHIVIKGTAERLTMHLVEEHSVVDPTFIEDFLLTYRTFLSSPMEVGKKLLEWFNDPSLRDKVTRVVLLWVNNHFNDFEGDPAMTRFLEEFENNLEREKMGGHLRLLNIACAAKAKRRLITLTKPSREAPLPFILLGGSEKGFGIFVDSVDFGSKATEAGLKRGDQILEVNGQNFENIQLSKAMEILRNNTHLSITVKTNLF
;
A
#
# COMPACT_ATOMS: atom_id res chain seq x y z
N LEU A 1 25.80 1.33 30.72
CA LEU A 1 24.97 0.37 31.48
C LEU A 1 23.80 0.00 30.59
N PRO A 2 23.74 -1.23 30.05
CA PRO A 2 22.74 -1.59 29.05
C PRO A 2 21.45 -2.09 29.72
N ALA A 3 20.31 -1.71 29.16
CA ALA A 3 19.02 -2.31 29.48
C ALA A 3 18.65 -3.30 28.37
N ASP A 4 18.41 -4.54 28.78
CA ASP A 4 18.03 -5.70 28.00
C ASP A 4 16.77 -5.47 27.13
N PHE A 5 16.89 -5.73 25.83
CA PHE A 5 15.75 -5.96 24.94
C PHE A 5 15.57 -7.46 24.70
N THR A 6 15.07 -8.17 25.71
CA THR A 6 14.48 -9.50 25.53
C THR A 6 13.43 -9.72 26.61
N LYS A 7 12.16 -9.47 26.29
CA LYS A 7 10.97 -10.15 26.84
C LYS A 7 9.71 -9.47 26.33
N LEU A 8 9.07 -10.05 25.32
CA LEU A 8 7.61 -10.16 25.27
C LEU A 8 7.29 -11.52 24.64
N HIS A 9 6.63 -12.36 25.43
CA HIS A 9 6.19 -13.71 25.11
C HIS A 9 5.20 -13.69 23.92
N LEU A 10 5.46 -14.49 22.90
CA LEU A 10 4.39 -15.00 22.03
C LEU A 10 3.57 -16.01 22.82
N THR A 11 2.26 -15.81 22.88
CA THR A 11 1.30 -16.82 23.31
C THR A 11 1.04 -17.79 22.16
N ASP A 12 1.41 -19.05 22.37
CA ASP A 12 1.01 -20.19 21.54
C ASP A 12 -0.52 -20.26 21.40
N SER A 13 -1.00 -20.35 20.17
CA SER A 13 -2.36 -20.76 19.84
C SER A 13 -2.32 -21.74 18.67
N LEU A 14 -2.58 -23.01 19.01
CA LEU A 14 -2.64 -24.16 18.11
C LEU A 14 -3.63 -23.95 16.95
N HIS A 15 -3.15 -24.05 15.71
CA HIS A 15 -3.97 -24.22 14.51
C HIS A 15 -4.28 -25.71 14.29
N PRO A 16 -5.55 -26.14 14.10
CA PRO A 16 -5.85 -27.49 13.63
C PRO A 16 -5.67 -27.61 12.12
N GLN A 17 -5.04 -28.70 11.70
CA GLN A 17 -4.86 -29.14 10.32
C GLN A 17 -6.21 -29.37 9.62
N VAL A 18 -6.34 -28.86 8.38
CA VAL A 18 -7.40 -29.29 7.46
C VAL A 18 -6.77 -29.80 6.15
N THR A 19 -7.28 -30.95 5.73
CA THR A 19 -6.86 -31.86 4.67
C THR A 19 -6.95 -31.28 3.25
N HIS A 20 -5.99 -31.71 2.42
CA HIS A 20 -5.94 -31.58 0.95
C HIS A 20 -7.25 -31.94 0.24
N VAL A 21 -7.69 -31.07 -0.69
CA VAL A 21 -8.51 -31.44 -1.84
C VAL A 21 -8.01 -30.64 -3.06
N SER A 22 -7.81 -31.33 -4.18
CA SER A 22 -7.19 -30.90 -5.43
C SER A 22 -8.00 -29.82 -6.17
N SER A 23 -7.31 -28.79 -6.68
CA SER A 23 -7.85 -27.75 -7.56
C SER A 23 -7.72 -28.13 -9.03
N SER A 24 -8.86 -28.12 -9.74
CA SER A 24 -8.97 -28.20 -11.19
C SER A 24 -8.71 -26.85 -11.84
N HIS A 25 -7.92 -26.87 -12.91
CA HIS A 25 -7.48 -25.74 -13.74
C HIS A 25 -8.64 -24.92 -14.35
N SER A 26 -8.56 -23.60 -14.23
CA SER A 26 -9.10 -22.64 -15.19
C SER A 26 -8.26 -21.36 -15.11
N GLY A 27 -7.37 -21.17 -16.09
CA GLY A 27 -6.54 -19.98 -16.22
C GLY A 27 -7.32 -18.83 -16.87
N CYS A 28 -7.20 -17.65 -16.28
CA CYS A 28 -7.43 -16.37 -16.94
C CYS A 28 -6.34 -15.41 -16.44
N SER A 29 -5.42 -15.09 -17.34
CA SER A 29 -4.38 -14.07 -17.14
C SER A 29 -5.03 -12.68 -17.15
N ILE A 30 -4.67 -11.85 -16.18
CA ILE A 30 -5.02 -10.43 -16.13
C ILE A 30 -3.79 -9.62 -16.55
N THR A 31 -3.84 -9.02 -17.74
CA THR A 31 -2.91 -7.96 -18.14
C THR A 31 -3.45 -6.64 -17.59
N SER A 32 -2.63 -5.96 -16.80
CA SER A 32 -2.95 -4.68 -16.18
C SER A 32 -2.57 -3.53 -17.11
N ASP A 33 -3.54 -2.95 -17.81
CA ASP A 33 -3.37 -1.64 -18.47
C ASP A 33 -3.62 -0.52 -17.45
N SER A 34 -2.52 0.03 -16.93
CA SER A 34 -2.51 1.18 -16.02
C SER A 34 -2.66 2.49 -16.80
N GLY A 35 -3.86 2.76 -17.30
CA GLY A 35 -4.28 4.09 -17.74
C GLY A 35 -4.98 4.84 -16.61
N SER A 36 -4.28 5.17 -15.51
CA SER A 36 -4.87 5.98 -14.45
C SER A 36 -4.54 7.44 -14.66
N SER A 37 -5.51 8.21 -15.16
CA SER A 37 -5.59 9.64 -14.86
C SER A 37 -5.86 9.76 -13.35
N SER A 38 -4.82 10.01 -12.56
CA SER A 38 -4.96 10.10 -11.12
C SER A 38 -5.82 11.32 -10.76
N LEU A 39 -6.80 11.12 -9.89
CA LEU A 39 -7.68 12.17 -9.37
C LEU A 39 -6.89 13.28 -8.64
N SER A 40 -5.61 13.04 -8.31
CA SER A 40 -4.67 14.05 -7.84
C SER A 40 -4.47 15.19 -8.85
N ASP A 41 -4.46 14.90 -10.15
CA ASP A 41 -4.30 15.91 -11.21
C ASP A 41 -5.57 16.75 -11.38
N ILE A 42 -6.74 16.16 -11.12
CA ILE A 42 -8.04 16.83 -11.15
C ILE A 42 -8.19 17.76 -9.94
N TYR A 43 -7.69 17.36 -8.76
CA TYR A 43 -7.74 18.19 -7.55
C TYR A 43 -6.91 19.48 -7.71
N GLN A 44 -5.70 19.39 -8.28
CA GLN A 44 -4.86 20.56 -8.57
C GLN A 44 -5.50 21.52 -9.58
N ALA A 45 -6.29 21.01 -10.53
CA ALA A 45 -6.97 21.84 -11.52
C ALA A 45 -8.16 22.64 -10.94
N THR A 46 -8.72 22.24 -9.79
CA THR A 46 -9.86 22.94 -9.18
C THR A 46 -9.47 24.14 -8.30
N GLU A 47 -8.17 24.37 -8.08
CA GLU A 47 -7.66 25.56 -7.36
C GLU A 47 -7.53 26.81 -8.26
N SER A 48 -7.75 26.70 -9.57
CA SER A 48 -7.75 27.84 -10.49
C SER A 48 -9.17 28.30 -10.85
N GLU A 49 -9.42 29.60 -10.75
CA GLU A 49 -10.71 30.25 -10.97
C GLU A 49 -11.35 29.98 -12.35
N THR A 50 -12.67 30.09 -12.34
CA THR A 50 -13.66 29.88 -13.39
C THR A 50 -13.28 30.37 -14.79
N GLY A 51 -13.26 29.45 -15.77
CA GLY A 51 -13.29 29.74 -17.20
C GLY A 51 -13.57 28.47 -18.00
N ASP A 52 -14.47 28.57 -18.99
CA ASP A 52 -14.89 27.52 -19.92
C ASP A 52 -13.75 26.59 -20.37
N MET A 53 -13.93 25.27 -20.22
CA MET A 53 -13.09 24.27 -20.87
C MET A 53 -13.82 23.69 -22.08
N ASP A 54 -13.43 24.15 -23.27
CA ASP A 54 -13.80 23.60 -24.58
C ASP A 54 -13.11 22.24 -24.80
N LEU A 55 -13.90 21.21 -25.13
CA LEU A 55 -13.48 19.82 -25.31
C LEU A 55 -13.38 19.44 -26.80
N SER A 56 -12.78 20.28 -27.63
CA SER A 56 -12.53 19.98 -29.04
C SER A 56 -11.03 19.81 -29.31
N GLY A 57 -10.54 18.57 -29.22
CA GLY A 57 -9.14 18.29 -29.55
C GLY A 57 -8.58 16.91 -29.20
N LEU A 58 -9.36 15.83 -29.29
CA LEU A 58 -8.79 14.49 -29.21
C LEU A 58 -8.33 14.05 -30.62
N PRO A 59 -7.06 13.66 -30.84
CA PRO A 59 -6.65 13.03 -32.08
C PRO A 59 -7.15 11.58 -32.11
N GLU A 60 -7.78 11.20 -33.23
CA GLU A 60 -8.17 9.82 -33.53
C GLU A 60 -6.91 8.95 -33.65
N THR A 61 -6.85 7.87 -32.88
CA THR A 61 -5.82 6.84 -33.03
C THR A 61 -6.17 5.97 -34.24
N ALA A 62 -5.31 6.01 -35.26
CA ALA A 62 -5.33 5.05 -36.34
C ALA A 62 -4.91 3.68 -35.79
N VAL A 63 -5.78 2.71 -36.02
CA VAL A 63 -5.50 1.28 -35.96
C VAL A 63 -4.35 0.95 -36.91
N ASP A 64 -3.27 0.37 -36.38
CA ASP A 64 -2.30 -0.35 -37.18
C ASP A 64 -2.09 -1.74 -36.58
N SER A 65 -2.16 -2.73 -37.45
CA SER A 65 -2.03 -4.15 -37.22
C SER A 65 -0.62 -4.61 -37.58
N GLU A 66 -0.22 -5.79 -37.09
CA GLU A 66 1.01 -6.54 -37.45
C GLU A 66 2.22 -6.09 -36.59
N ASP A 67 2.97 -6.93 -35.88
CA ASP A 67 3.41 -8.31 -36.14
C ASP A 67 3.71 -9.07 -34.83
N ASP A 68 3.55 -10.39 -34.91
CA ASP A 68 4.13 -11.41 -34.04
C ASP A 68 5.67 -11.36 -34.12
N ASP A 69 6.34 -11.51 -32.97
CA ASP A 69 7.73 -11.98 -32.74
C ASP A 69 8.43 -11.07 -31.72
N ASP A 70 8.32 -11.37 -30.41
CA ASP A 70 9.30 -10.96 -29.36
C ASP A 70 9.00 -11.62 -27.98
N GLU A 71 8.48 -12.86 -27.93
CA GLU A 71 8.24 -13.59 -26.65
C GLU A 71 9.46 -14.43 -26.17
N GLU A 72 10.64 -14.34 -26.80
CA GLU A 72 11.81 -15.17 -26.43
C GLU A 72 12.87 -14.51 -25.51
N ASP A 73 12.71 -13.23 -25.11
CA ASP A 73 13.77 -12.53 -24.34
C ASP A 73 13.48 -12.25 -22.85
N ILE A 74 12.29 -12.59 -22.34
CA ILE A 74 11.95 -12.35 -20.92
C ILE A 74 12.34 -13.52 -20.00
N GLU A 75 12.60 -14.73 -20.52
CA GLU A 75 13.02 -15.87 -19.69
C GLU A 75 14.51 -15.85 -19.32
N ARG A 76 15.36 -15.09 -20.03
CA ARG A 76 16.82 -15.05 -19.79
C ARG A 76 17.25 -14.30 -18.53
N ALA A 77 16.38 -13.51 -17.91
CA ALA A 77 16.70 -12.72 -16.71
C ALA A 77 16.58 -13.51 -15.39
N SER A 78 16.13 -14.78 -15.43
CA SER A 78 15.73 -15.55 -14.25
C SER A 78 16.66 -16.72 -13.88
N ASP A 79 17.89 -16.76 -14.42
CA ASP A 79 18.89 -17.76 -14.04
C ASP A 79 19.68 -17.28 -12.79
N PRO A 80 19.62 -17.97 -11.64
CA PRO A 80 20.40 -17.63 -10.44
C PRO A 80 21.92 -17.59 -10.66
N LEU A 81 22.41 -18.29 -11.70
CA LEU A 81 23.82 -18.24 -12.08
C LEU A 81 24.20 -16.91 -12.72
N MET A 82 23.34 -16.36 -13.60
CA MET A 82 23.55 -15.05 -14.22
C MET A 82 23.46 -13.92 -13.21
N SER A 83 22.52 -14.00 -12.26
CA SER A 83 22.39 -13.03 -11.17
C SER A 83 23.66 -12.96 -10.29
N ARG A 84 24.34 -14.08 -10.04
CA ARG A 84 25.58 -14.10 -9.23
C ARG A 84 26.78 -13.50 -9.95
N ASP A 85 26.87 -13.68 -11.27
CA ASP A 85 27.97 -13.09 -12.06
C ASP A 85 27.81 -11.57 -12.17
N ILE A 86 26.58 -11.07 -12.34
CA ILE A 86 26.34 -9.63 -12.38
C ILE A 86 26.63 -8.95 -11.03
N VAL A 87 26.20 -9.57 -9.92
CA VAL A 87 26.51 -9.06 -8.57
C VAL A 87 28.02 -8.99 -8.35
N ARG A 88 28.78 -9.98 -8.84
CA ARG A 88 30.25 -9.96 -8.77
C ARG A 88 30.82 -8.79 -9.57
N ASP A 89 30.37 -8.60 -10.81
CA ASP A 89 30.82 -7.49 -11.65
C ASP A 89 30.55 -6.13 -11.00
N CYS A 90 29.41 -5.96 -10.32
CA CYS A 90 29.10 -4.74 -9.56
C CYS A 90 30.01 -4.56 -8.33
N LEU A 91 30.36 -5.66 -7.65
CA LEU A 91 31.22 -5.66 -6.46
C LEU A 91 32.70 -5.42 -6.76
N GLU A 92 33.18 -5.85 -7.94
CA GLU A 92 34.55 -5.63 -8.40
C GLU A 92 34.83 -4.18 -8.81
N LYS A 93 33.78 -3.39 -9.09
CA LYS A 93 33.89 -1.94 -9.28
C LYS A 93 34.29 -1.25 -7.98
N ASP A 94 35.12 -0.20 -8.10
CA ASP A 94 35.41 0.69 -6.97
C ASP A 94 34.11 1.36 -6.49
N PRO A 95 33.90 1.53 -5.17
CA PRO A 95 32.75 2.25 -4.63
C PRO A 95 32.41 3.56 -5.34
N ILE A 96 33.42 4.32 -5.81
CA ILE A 96 33.19 5.61 -6.49
C ILE A 96 32.65 5.46 -7.92
N ASP A 97 32.89 4.32 -8.55
CA ASP A 97 32.53 4.04 -9.95
C ASP A 97 31.20 3.29 -10.08
N ARG A 98 30.55 2.95 -8.96
CA ARG A 98 29.23 2.27 -8.96
C ARG A 98 28.11 3.22 -9.38
N THR A 99 27.31 2.74 -10.32
CA THR A 99 26.08 3.41 -10.77
C THR A 99 24.90 3.12 -9.84
N ASP A 100 23.81 3.87 -9.96
CA ASP A 100 22.60 3.61 -9.17
C ASP A 100 21.99 2.22 -9.51
N ASP A 101 22.11 1.78 -10.77
CA ASP A 101 21.70 0.44 -11.23
C ASP A 101 22.58 -0.67 -10.63
N ASP A 102 23.89 -0.43 -10.48
CA ASP A 102 24.78 -1.37 -9.77
C ASP A 102 24.34 -1.52 -8.31
N ILE A 103 24.04 -0.41 -7.64
CA ILE A 103 23.60 -0.41 -6.24
C ILE A 103 22.28 -1.17 -6.08
N GLU A 104 21.35 -1.04 -7.02
CA GLU A 104 20.06 -1.74 -6.97
C GLU A 104 20.22 -3.25 -7.11
N GLN A 105 21.09 -3.70 -8.02
CA GLN A 105 21.41 -5.13 -8.18
C GLN A 105 22.10 -5.71 -6.94
N LEU A 106 23.03 -4.95 -6.33
CA LEU A 106 23.63 -5.33 -5.06
C LEU A 106 22.57 -5.40 -3.95
N LEU A 107 21.65 -4.44 -3.88
CA LEU A 107 20.60 -4.39 -2.86
C LEU A 107 19.70 -5.63 -2.91
N GLU A 108 19.30 -6.06 -4.11
CA GLU A 108 18.45 -7.23 -4.33
C GLU A 108 19.11 -8.51 -3.80
N PHE A 109 20.40 -8.70 -4.09
CA PHE A 109 21.17 -9.84 -3.59
C PHE A 109 21.40 -9.77 -2.07
N MET A 110 21.84 -8.62 -1.56
CA MET A 110 22.18 -8.45 -0.14
C MET A 110 20.95 -8.56 0.78
N HIS A 111 19.75 -8.23 0.30
CA HIS A 111 18.52 -8.39 1.09
C HIS A 111 18.29 -9.84 1.53
N GLN A 112 18.76 -10.81 0.75
CA GLN A 112 18.58 -12.24 1.05
C GLN A 112 19.46 -12.72 2.21
N LEU A 113 20.49 -11.95 2.58
CA LEU A 113 21.48 -12.35 3.59
C LEU A 113 21.05 -11.95 5.01
N PRO A 114 21.13 -12.87 6.00
CA PRO A 114 20.74 -12.60 7.39
C PRO A 114 21.46 -11.41 8.04
N ALA A 115 22.73 -11.17 7.67
CA ALA A 115 23.52 -10.05 8.18
C ALA A 115 22.85 -8.67 8.00
N PHE A 116 22.03 -8.50 6.97
CA PHE A 116 21.37 -7.23 6.67
C PHE A 116 19.91 -7.17 7.16
N ALA A 117 19.35 -8.27 7.67
CA ALA A 117 17.91 -8.40 7.95
C ALA A 117 17.35 -7.30 8.87
N ASN A 118 18.13 -6.87 9.87
CA ASN A 118 17.73 -5.85 10.85
C ASN A 118 18.07 -4.41 10.44
N MET A 119 18.46 -4.16 9.18
CA MET A 119 18.81 -2.84 8.66
C MET A 119 17.70 -2.31 7.73
N THR A 120 17.44 -1.00 7.75
CA THR A 120 16.49 -0.34 6.84
C THR A 120 17.02 -0.35 5.40
N MET A 121 16.14 -0.20 4.41
CA MET A 121 16.54 -0.10 3.00
C MET A 121 17.53 1.05 2.74
N SER A 122 17.37 2.19 3.42
CA SER A 122 18.31 3.30 3.30
C SER A 122 19.71 2.92 3.77
N VAL A 123 19.82 2.29 4.95
CA VAL A 123 21.11 1.78 5.46
C VAL A 123 21.74 0.82 4.45
N ARG A 124 20.97 -0.17 3.97
CA ARG A 124 21.50 -1.19 3.05
C ARG A 124 22.00 -0.57 1.76
N ARG A 125 21.27 0.41 1.21
CA ARG A 125 21.67 1.13 0.00
C ARG A 125 23.00 1.86 0.20
N GLU A 126 23.16 2.58 1.32
CA GLU A 126 24.42 3.26 1.65
C GLU A 126 25.57 2.27 1.87
N LEU A 127 25.32 1.12 2.51
CA LEU A 127 26.32 0.07 2.66
C LEU A 127 26.75 -0.52 1.31
N CYS A 128 25.81 -0.73 0.38
CA CYS A 128 26.10 -1.18 -0.99
C CYS A 128 26.94 -0.17 -1.77
N ALA A 129 26.78 1.12 -1.48
CA ALA A 129 27.57 2.18 -2.10
C ALA A 129 29.02 2.21 -1.62
N VAL A 130 29.35 1.70 -0.42
CA VAL A 130 30.72 1.80 0.16
C VAL A 130 31.44 0.47 0.33
N MET A 131 30.74 -0.66 0.24
CA MET A 131 31.33 -1.98 0.49
C MET A 131 32.42 -2.33 -0.52
N VAL A 132 33.45 -3.03 -0.08
CA VAL A 132 34.59 -3.48 -0.89
C VAL A 132 34.59 -5.00 -0.96
N PHE A 133 34.85 -5.54 -2.15
CA PHE A 133 34.88 -6.98 -2.38
C PHE A 133 36.28 -7.56 -2.11
N ALA A 134 36.32 -8.71 -1.43
CA ALA A 134 37.57 -9.42 -1.13
C ALA A 134 37.41 -10.92 -1.38
N VAL A 135 38.43 -11.54 -1.98
CA VAL A 135 38.45 -12.97 -2.31
C VAL A 135 39.69 -13.63 -1.71
N VAL A 136 39.50 -14.81 -1.12
CA VAL A 136 40.56 -15.66 -0.59
C VAL A 136 40.53 -17.00 -1.31
N GLU A 137 41.50 -17.20 -2.21
CA GLU A 137 41.51 -18.33 -3.15
C GLU A 137 41.68 -19.70 -2.48
N ARG A 138 42.49 -19.80 -1.41
CA ARG A 138 42.91 -21.09 -0.83
C ARG A 138 42.32 -21.35 0.54
N ALA A 139 41.85 -22.58 0.74
CA ALA A 139 41.46 -23.13 2.03
C ALA A 139 42.64 -23.12 3.03
N GLY A 140 42.32 -22.94 4.31
CA GLY A 140 43.29 -22.89 5.41
C GLY A 140 44.05 -21.56 5.53
N THR A 141 43.76 -20.58 4.67
CA THR A 141 44.37 -19.25 4.75
C THR A 141 43.85 -18.53 5.99
N ILE A 142 44.75 -17.93 6.77
CA ILE A 142 44.39 -17.13 7.93
C ILE A 142 43.86 -15.78 7.43
N VAL A 143 42.61 -15.48 7.75
CA VAL A 143 41.95 -14.21 7.39
C VAL A 143 42.19 -13.16 8.47
N LEU A 144 42.13 -13.56 9.74
CA LEU A 144 42.40 -12.68 10.90
C LEU A 144 43.18 -13.45 11.97
N ASN A 145 44.17 -12.78 12.56
CA ASN A 145 44.99 -13.32 13.65
C ASN A 145 44.43 -12.95 15.02
N ASP A 146 44.76 -13.77 16.03
CA ASP A 146 44.41 -13.45 17.42
C ASP A 146 45.11 -12.15 17.85
N GLY A 147 44.34 -11.21 18.40
CA GLY A 147 44.82 -9.90 18.80
C GLY A 147 45.01 -8.89 17.66
N GLU A 148 44.63 -9.21 16.43
CA GLU A 148 44.61 -8.27 15.32
C GLU A 148 43.53 -7.19 15.53
N GLU A 149 43.86 -5.92 15.26
CA GLU A 149 42.90 -4.81 15.37
C GLU A 149 41.89 -4.93 14.23
N LEU A 150 40.60 -4.93 14.57
CA LEU A 150 39.52 -4.98 13.60
C LEU A 150 39.25 -3.57 13.08
N ASP A 151 39.32 -3.37 11.77
CA ASP A 151 39.13 -2.08 11.09
C ASP A 151 37.89 -2.05 10.20
N SER A 152 37.17 -3.19 10.09
CA SER A 152 36.09 -3.39 9.14
C SER A 152 35.03 -4.37 9.66
N TRP A 153 33.81 -4.19 9.18
CA TRP A 153 32.70 -5.12 9.33
C TRP A 153 32.56 -5.90 8.01
N SER A 154 32.51 -7.23 8.09
CA SER A 154 32.58 -8.12 6.94
C SER A 154 31.42 -9.11 6.90
N VAL A 155 30.95 -9.44 5.69
CA VAL A 155 29.91 -10.46 5.45
C VAL A 155 30.42 -11.51 4.47
N ILE A 156 30.14 -12.78 4.76
CA ILE A 156 30.54 -13.90 3.91
C ILE A 156 29.53 -14.06 2.77
N LEU A 157 29.96 -13.85 1.53
CA LEU A 157 29.13 -14.04 0.33
C LEU A 157 29.22 -15.44 -0.25
N ASN A 158 30.38 -16.08 -0.11
CA ASN A 158 30.61 -17.44 -0.54
C ASN A 158 31.66 -18.12 0.37
N GLY A 159 31.48 -19.42 0.59
CA GLY A 159 32.39 -20.22 1.40
C GLY A 159 32.07 -20.24 2.90
N SER A 160 33.06 -20.63 3.69
CA SER A 160 32.95 -20.72 5.15
C SER A 160 34.31 -20.50 5.81
N VAL A 161 34.27 -19.98 7.03
CA VAL A 161 35.45 -19.74 7.87
C VAL A 161 35.27 -20.39 9.22
N GLU A 162 36.37 -20.78 9.84
CA GLU A 162 36.42 -21.36 11.18
C GLU A 162 37.26 -20.45 12.08
N VAL A 163 36.69 -20.06 13.22
CA VAL A 163 37.35 -19.31 14.27
C VAL A 163 37.75 -20.29 15.36
N THR A 164 39.06 -20.36 15.64
CA THR A 164 39.59 -21.15 16.76
C THR A 164 39.95 -20.22 17.91
N TYR A 165 39.22 -20.31 19.02
CA TYR A 165 39.42 -19.49 20.21
C TYR A 165 40.58 -19.98 21.09
N PRO A 166 41.16 -19.12 21.94
CA PRO A 166 42.25 -19.50 22.85
C PRO A 166 41.91 -20.61 23.84
N ASP A 167 40.62 -20.79 24.14
CA ASP A 167 40.10 -21.85 25.02
C ASP A 167 39.90 -23.21 24.30
N GLY A 168 40.26 -23.29 23.02
CA GLY A 168 40.12 -24.48 22.18
C GLY A 168 38.72 -24.67 21.58
N ARG A 169 37.76 -23.77 21.85
CA ARG A 169 36.47 -23.79 21.16
C ARG A 169 36.66 -23.38 19.70
N THR A 170 35.86 -24.01 18.84
CA THR A 170 35.81 -23.67 17.42
C THR A 170 34.40 -23.26 17.04
N GLU A 171 34.29 -22.23 16.23
CA GLU A 171 33.04 -21.72 15.66
C GLU A 171 33.17 -21.67 14.15
N ILE A 172 32.14 -22.09 13.42
CA ILE A 172 32.12 -22.07 11.96
C ILE A 172 31.09 -21.04 11.52
N LEU A 173 31.52 -20.09 10.70
CA LEU A 173 30.67 -19.08 10.07
C LEU A 173 30.50 -19.44 8.59
N CYS A 174 29.27 -19.42 8.13
CA CYS A 174 28.86 -19.77 6.78
C CYS A 174 28.43 -18.53 5.99
N MET A 175 28.17 -18.72 4.70
CA MET A 175 27.53 -17.72 3.84
C MET A 175 26.35 -17.02 4.53
N GLY A 176 26.33 -15.69 4.45
CA GLY A 176 25.34 -14.82 5.06
C GLY A 176 25.61 -14.42 6.52
N ASN A 177 26.59 -15.04 7.19
CA ASN A 177 27.05 -14.57 8.50
C ASN A 177 27.99 -13.36 8.36
N SER A 178 27.96 -12.50 9.38
CA SER A 178 28.84 -11.33 9.50
C SER A 178 29.83 -11.47 10.64
N PHE A 179 30.99 -10.84 10.52
CA PHE A 179 32.04 -10.75 11.54
C PHE A 179 32.79 -9.41 11.45
N GLY A 180 33.68 -9.14 12.40
CA GLY A 180 34.46 -7.90 12.44
C GLY A 180 33.97 -6.94 13.52
N VAL A 181 34.05 -5.64 13.26
CA VAL A 181 33.72 -4.59 14.23
C VAL A 181 32.22 -4.52 14.55
N SER A 182 31.92 -4.13 15.79
CA SER A 182 30.59 -3.67 16.21
C SER A 182 30.37 -2.23 15.71
N PRO A 183 29.13 -1.68 15.71
CA PRO A 183 28.86 -0.32 15.25
C PRO A 183 29.31 0.75 16.26
N THR A 184 30.59 0.71 16.65
CA THR A 184 31.22 1.64 17.59
C THR A 184 32.59 2.06 17.05
N MET A 185 33.07 3.24 17.48
CA MET A 185 34.42 3.72 17.18
C MET A 185 35.46 3.22 18.20
N GLU A 186 35.08 2.29 19.08
CA GLU A 186 36.01 1.69 20.04
C GLU A 186 36.91 0.69 19.31
N LYS A 187 38.18 0.60 19.76
CA LYS A 187 39.13 -0.37 19.19
C LYS A 187 38.73 -1.77 19.63
N GLU A 188 38.36 -2.60 18.68
CA GLU A 188 38.06 -4.00 18.88
C GLU A 188 39.19 -4.86 18.30
N TYR A 189 39.41 -6.02 18.92
CA TYR A 189 40.47 -6.94 18.52
C TYR A 189 39.89 -8.33 18.30
N MET A 190 40.38 -9.01 17.28
CA MET A 190 40.00 -10.39 16.98
C MET A 190 40.37 -11.30 18.16
N LYS A 191 39.42 -12.14 18.56
CA LYS A 191 39.63 -13.18 19.58
C LYS A 191 39.67 -14.54 18.89
N GLY A 192 40.81 -15.19 18.94
CA GLY A 192 41.08 -16.43 18.22
C GLY A 192 41.62 -16.19 16.81
N VAL A 193 41.91 -17.28 16.10
CA VAL A 193 42.44 -17.24 14.74
C VAL A 193 41.35 -17.68 13.77
N MET A 194 41.05 -16.86 12.76
CA MET A 194 40.07 -17.17 11.72
C MET A 194 40.76 -17.74 10.48
N ARG A 195 40.28 -18.88 9.99
CA ARG A 195 40.80 -19.54 8.78
C ARG A 195 39.70 -19.90 7.80
N THR A 196 39.98 -19.81 6.51
CA THR A 196 39.08 -20.33 5.47
C THR A 196 38.98 -21.86 5.55
N LYS A 197 37.78 -22.41 5.38
CA LYS A 197 37.54 -23.87 5.37
C LYS A 197 37.49 -24.45 3.97
N VAL A 198 37.19 -23.62 2.97
CA VAL A 198 37.09 -23.98 1.56
C VAL A 198 37.91 -23.02 0.71
N ASP A 199 38.16 -23.42 -0.53
CA ASP A 199 38.74 -22.54 -1.55
C ASP A 199 37.69 -21.50 -2.00
N ASP A 200 38.16 -20.39 -2.56
CA ASP A 200 37.33 -19.30 -3.09
C ASP A 200 36.30 -18.75 -2.08
N CYS A 201 36.78 -18.38 -0.88
CA CYS A 201 35.96 -17.65 0.08
C CYS A 201 35.83 -16.18 -0.35
N GLN A 202 34.61 -15.66 -0.40
CA GLN A 202 34.30 -14.32 -0.88
C GLN A 202 33.64 -13.51 0.23
N PHE A 203 34.08 -12.27 0.40
CA PHE A 203 33.66 -11.38 1.46
C PHE A 203 33.33 -9.99 0.89
N VAL A 204 32.39 -9.31 1.54
CA VAL A 204 32.24 -7.86 1.43
C VAL A 204 32.64 -7.22 2.74
N CYS A 205 33.47 -6.19 2.66
CA CYS A 205 34.06 -5.49 3.78
C CYS A 205 33.66 -4.02 3.75
N ILE A 206 33.22 -3.49 4.88
CA ILE A 206 32.89 -2.08 5.05
C ILE A 206 33.79 -1.53 6.16
N ALA A 207 34.53 -0.47 5.87
CA ALA A 207 35.42 0.15 6.85
C ALA A 207 34.64 0.62 8.08
N GLN A 208 35.23 0.47 9.27
CA GLN A 208 34.61 0.82 10.56
C GLN A 208 34.07 2.25 10.56
N GLN A 209 34.82 3.18 9.98
CA GLN A 209 34.42 4.59 9.90
C GLN A 209 33.13 4.78 9.09
N ASP A 210 33.01 4.11 7.95
CA ASP A 210 31.81 4.18 7.10
C ASP A 210 30.64 3.42 7.75
N TYR A 211 30.89 2.24 8.30
CA TYR A 211 29.88 1.43 9.00
C TYR A 211 29.24 2.21 10.17
N CYS A 212 30.08 2.81 11.02
CA CYS A 212 29.61 3.64 12.13
C CYS A 212 28.93 4.91 11.64
N ARG A 213 29.46 5.58 10.61
CA ARG A 213 28.85 6.79 10.06
C ARG A 213 27.44 6.51 9.53
N ILE A 214 27.28 5.48 8.71
CA ILE A 214 26.01 5.13 8.06
C ILE A 214 24.96 4.76 9.12
N LEU A 215 25.29 3.87 10.07
CA LEU A 215 24.33 3.46 11.11
C LEU A 215 23.94 4.62 12.04
N ASN A 216 24.90 5.47 12.43
CA ASN A 216 24.61 6.64 13.27
C ASN A 216 23.87 7.75 12.50
N GLN A 217 24.12 7.88 11.20
CA GLN A 217 23.40 8.83 10.36
C GLN A 217 21.92 8.47 10.30
N VAL A 218 21.58 7.18 10.21
CA VAL A 218 20.19 6.74 10.24
C VAL A 218 19.55 7.01 11.61
N GLU A 219 20.24 6.76 12.72
CA GLU A 219 19.70 7.13 14.04
C GLU A 219 19.45 8.64 14.16
N LYS A 220 20.31 9.48 13.56
CA LYS A 220 20.10 10.94 13.49
C LYS A 220 18.99 11.34 12.53
N ASN A 221 18.80 10.60 11.44
CA ASN A 221 17.73 10.81 10.47
C ASN A 221 16.37 10.29 10.98
N MET A 222 16.35 9.52 12.07
CA MET A 222 15.12 9.05 12.70
C MET A 222 14.57 10.08 13.68
N GLN A 223 13.39 10.60 13.37
CA GLN A 223 12.61 11.45 14.26
C GLN A 223 11.62 10.60 15.06
N LYS A 224 11.76 10.60 16.38
CA LYS A 224 10.81 9.96 17.31
C LYS A 224 9.82 11.01 17.81
N VAL A 225 8.53 10.76 17.62
CA VAL A 225 7.45 11.58 18.18
C VAL A 225 7.03 10.92 19.48
N GLU A 226 7.17 11.65 20.59
CA GLU A 226 6.83 11.20 21.93
C GLU A 226 5.61 11.96 22.45
N GLU A 227 4.63 11.21 22.95
CA GLU A 227 3.41 11.73 23.58
C GLU A 227 3.27 11.04 24.95
N GLU A 228 3.08 11.82 26.02
CA GLU A 228 3.01 11.31 27.40
C GLU A 228 4.24 10.48 27.86
N GLY A 229 5.39 10.66 27.21
CA GLY A 229 6.63 9.93 27.51
C GLY A 229 6.77 8.58 26.77
N GLU A 230 5.81 8.23 25.91
CA GLU A 230 5.86 7.03 25.08
C GLU A 230 6.11 7.41 23.61
N ILE A 231 6.90 6.61 22.90
CA ILE A 231 7.18 6.83 21.47
C ILE A 231 5.97 6.35 20.67
N VAL A 232 5.17 7.28 20.14
CA VAL A 232 3.94 6.98 19.41
C VAL A 232 4.13 6.91 17.90
N MET A 233 5.18 7.52 17.35
CA MET A 233 5.49 7.46 15.92
C MET A 233 6.98 7.68 15.68
N VAL A 234 7.51 7.02 14.66
CA VAL A 234 8.88 7.17 14.20
C VAL A 234 8.87 7.45 12.71
N LYS A 235 9.49 8.57 12.35
CA LYS A 235 9.68 9.03 10.98
C LYS A 235 11.15 8.94 10.60
N GLU A 236 11.46 8.63 9.35
CA GLU A 236 12.82 8.64 8.81
C GLU A 236 12.94 9.79 7.81
N HIS A 237 13.95 10.65 8.01
CA HIS A 237 14.32 11.67 7.05
C HIS A 237 15.00 11.02 5.85
N ARG A 238 14.41 11.17 4.66
CA ARG A 238 14.96 10.66 3.39
C ARG A 238 15.23 11.80 2.42
N GLU A 239 16.31 11.65 1.68
CA GLU A 239 16.71 12.50 0.56
C GLU A 239 16.65 11.64 -0.71
N LEU A 240 15.68 11.91 -1.59
CA LEU A 240 15.43 11.10 -2.78
C LEU A 240 16.22 11.56 -4.01
N ASP A 241 16.81 12.75 -3.98
CA ASP A 241 17.59 13.31 -5.09
C ASP A 241 18.96 13.82 -4.64
N ARG A 242 19.96 13.67 -5.52
CA ARG A 242 21.33 14.20 -5.30
C ARG A 242 21.36 15.73 -5.25
N THR A 243 20.33 16.40 -5.80
CA THR A 243 20.14 17.85 -5.77
C THR A 243 19.63 18.36 -4.42
N GLY A 244 19.14 17.47 -3.56
CA GLY A 244 18.64 17.80 -2.23
C GLY A 244 17.33 18.61 -2.22
N THR A 245 16.61 18.62 -3.33
CA THR A 245 15.32 19.31 -3.49
C THR A 245 14.13 18.48 -3.03
N ARG A 246 14.24 17.14 -3.04
CA ARG A 246 13.23 16.20 -2.53
C ARG A 246 13.72 15.56 -1.24
N LYS A 247 13.66 16.35 -0.16
CA LYS A 247 13.96 15.90 1.20
C LYS A 247 12.72 15.97 2.07
N GLY A 248 12.58 15.02 2.97
CA GLY A 248 11.40 14.96 3.81
C GLY A 248 11.37 13.78 4.76
N HIS A 249 10.26 13.61 5.44
CA HIS A 249 10.09 12.55 6.44
C HIS A 249 9.06 11.53 5.97
N ILE A 250 9.41 10.25 6.07
CA ILE A 250 8.51 9.11 5.78
C ILE A 250 8.17 8.41 7.08
N VAL A 251 6.91 7.99 7.25
CA VAL A 251 6.50 7.23 8.43
C VAL A 251 7.04 5.80 8.35
N ILE A 252 7.78 5.37 9.40
CA ILE A 252 8.33 4.00 9.49
C ILE A 252 7.49 3.12 10.40
N LYS A 253 7.03 3.67 11.52
CA LYS A 253 6.12 2.98 12.44
C LYS A 253 5.34 4.00 13.25
N GLY A 254 4.15 3.62 13.70
CA GLY A 254 3.38 4.40 14.65
C GLY A 254 2.31 3.55 15.31
N THR A 255 1.76 4.05 16.41
CA THR A 255 0.55 3.48 17.01
C THR A 255 -0.62 3.67 16.05
N ALA A 256 -1.62 2.79 16.11
CA ALA A 256 -2.79 2.87 15.24
C ALA A 256 -3.51 4.22 15.34
N GLU A 257 -3.61 4.77 16.54
CA GLU A 257 -4.18 6.10 16.79
C GLU A 257 -3.34 7.21 16.12
N ARG A 258 -2.01 7.17 16.29
CA ARG A 258 -1.15 8.21 15.73
C ARG A 258 -1.06 8.18 14.21
N LEU A 259 -1.09 6.98 13.63
CA LEU A 259 -1.20 6.79 12.18
C LEU A 259 -2.53 7.34 11.64
N THR A 260 -3.63 7.11 12.36
CA THR A 260 -4.94 7.65 11.99
C THR A 260 -4.93 9.17 12.04
N MET A 261 -4.36 9.77 13.09
CA MET A 261 -4.19 11.24 13.18
C MET A 261 -3.35 11.81 12.04
N HIS A 262 -2.35 11.06 11.55
CA HIS A 262 -1.48 11.54 10.48
C HIS A 262 -2.22 11.74 9.13
N LEU A 263 -3.39 11.12 8.92
CA LEU A 263 -4.21 11.28 7.70
C LEU A 263 -4.58 12.73 7.34
N VAL A 264 -4.72 13.60 8.36
CA VAL A 264 -5.11 15.00 8.18
C VAL A 264 -3.96 15.98 8.45
N GLU A 265 -2.75 15.46 8.68
CA GLU A 265 -1.55 16.26 8.83
C GLU A 265 -0.96 16.66 7.47
N GLU A 266 0.03 17.54 7.49
CA GLU A 266 0.83 17.82 6.31
C GLU A 266 1.77 16.66 6.03
N HIS A 267 1.62 16.09 4.84
CA HIS A 267 2.45 14.98 4.39
C HIS A 267 3.69 15.53 3.71
N SER A 268 4.79 14.78 3.84
CA SER A 268 6.03 15.18 3.20
C SER A 268 5.95 14.97 1.69
N VAL A 269 6.64 15.81 0.91
CA VAL A 269 6.74 15.65 -0.55
C VAL A 269 7.34 14.30 -0.98
N VAL A 270 8.07 13.65 -0.06
CA VAL A 270 8.68 12.33 -0.24
C VAL A 270 7.78 11.17 0.19
N ASP A 271 6.60 11.46 0.75
CA ASP A 271 5.59 10.49 1.18
C ASP A 271 4.17 10.88 0.67
N PRO A 272 3.98 10.99 -0.66
CA PRO A 272 2.70 11.42 -1.22
C PRO A 272 1.59 10.36 -1.10
N THR A 273 1.96 9.09 -0.96
CA THR A 273 1.05 7.93 -0.97
C THR A 273 0.57 7.50 0.41
N PHE A 274 1.03 8.14 1.49
CA PHE A 274 0.68 7.74 2.87
C PHE A 274 -0.81 7.43 3.08
N ILE A 275 -1.71 8.28 2.55
CA ILE A 275 -3.16 8.06 2.70
C ILE A 275 -3.60 6.78 2.00
N GLU A 276 -3.09 6.54 0.79
CA GLU A 276 -3.42 5.32 0.03
C GLU A 276 -2.86 4.09 0.72
N ASP A 277 -1.61 4.15 1.20
CA ASP A 277 -0.96 3.08 1.95
C ASP A 277 -1.71 2.79 3.26
N PHE A 278 -2.15 3.82 3.98
CA PHE A 278 -2.97 3.68 5.18
C PHE A 278 -4.32 3.03 4.85
N LEU A 279 -5.04 3.54 3.84
CA LEU A 279 -6.36 3.01 3.46
C LEU A 279 -6.27 1.58 2.91
N LEU A 280 -5.14 1.22 2.29
CA LEU A 280 -4.85 -0.14 1.86
C LEU A 280 -4.53 -1.06 3.03
N THR A 281 -3.89 -0.59 4.11
CA THR A 281 -3.31 -1.48 5.13
C THR A 281 -3.97 -1.41 6.50
N TYR A 282 -4.85 -0.44 6.78
CA TYR A 282 -5.42 -0.23 8.12
C TYR A 282 -6.05 -1.49 8.74
N ARG A 283 -6.62 -2.37 7.92
CA ARG A 283 -7.24 -3.63 8.35
C ARG A 283 -6.27 -4.61 9.04
N THR A 284 -4.96 -4.41 8.93
CA THR A 284 -3.97 -5.23 9.64
C THR A 284 -3.75 -4.77 11.08
N PHE A 285 -4.16 -3.55 11.44
CA PHE A 285 -3.90 -2.96 12.76
C PHE A 285 -5.11 -2.27 13.41
N LEU A 286 -6.22 -2.07 12.68
CA LEU A 286 -7.52 -1.64 13.21
C LEU A 286 -8.55 -2.76 13.10
N SER A 287 -9.46 -2.82 14.06
CA SER A 287 -10.49 -3.87 14.11
C SER A 287 -11.71 -3.52 13.24
N SER A 288 -11.98 -2.24 13.03
CA SER A 288 -13.11 -1.78 12.22
C SER A 288 -12.77 -0.52 11.42
N PRO A 289 -13.20 -0.42 10.14
CA PRO A 289 -13.09 0.82 9.37
C PRO A 289 -13.81 1.99 10.03
N MET A 290 -14.84 1.71 10.83
CA MET A 290 -15.60 2.75 11.53
C MET A 290 -14.77 3.52 12.58
N GLU A 291 -13.64 2.97 13.02
CA GLU A 291 -12.70 3.71 13.88
C GLU A 291 -12.13 4.93 13.14
N VAL A 292 -11.77 4.76 11.87
CA VAL A 292 -11.32 5.84 10.98
C VAL A 292 -12.50 6.75 10.59
N GLY A 293 -13.64 6.14 10.22
CA GLY A 293 -14.84 6.90 9.82
C GLY A 293 -15.32 7.88 10.89
N LYS A 294 -15.36 7.45 12.16
CA LYS A 294 -15.74 8.32 13.29
C LYS A 294 -14.78 9.51 13.43
N LYS A 295 -13.48 9.29 13.31
CA LYS A 295 -12.47 10.37 13.39
C LYS A 295 -12.60 11.36 12.24
N LEU A 296 -12.86 10.87 11.03
CA LEU A 296 -13.10 11.73 9.87
C LEU A 296 -14.35 12.60 10.04
N LEU A 297 -15.45 12.05 10.55
CA LEU A 297 -16.65 12.83 10.87
C LEU A 297 -16.39 13.86 11.98
N GLU A 298 -15.64 13.47 13.02
CA GLU A 298 -15.23 14.37 14.10
C GLU A 298 -14.43 15.56 13.55
N TRP A 299 -13.38 15.29 12.76
CA TRP A 299 -12.51 16.30 12.17
C TRP A 299 -13.18 17.17 11.11
N PHE A 300 -14.22 16.68 10.43
CA PHE A 300 -14.96 17.50 9.47
C PHE A 300 -15.62 18.73 10.13
N ASN A 301 -15.88 18.67 11.44
CA ASN A 301 -16.42 19.82 12.17
C ASN A 301 -15.40 20.97 12.30
N ASP A 302 -14.10 20.70 12.13
CA ASP A 302 -13.05 21.72 12.08
C ASP A 302 -12.89 22.25 10.64
N PRO A 303 -13.18 23.54 10.37
CA PRO A 303 -13.05 24.11 9.03
C PRO A 303 -11.66 23.98 8.41
N SER A 304 -10.59 23.96 9.21
CA SER A 304 -9.21 23.85 8.72
C SER A 304 -8.85 22.46 8.20
N LEU A 305 -9.62 21.45 8.58
CA LEU A 305 -9.38 20.05 8.22
C LEU A 305 -10.33 19.53 7.14
N ARG A 306 -11.42 20.26 6.81
CA ARG A 306 -12.48 19.79 5.91
C ARG A 306 -11.98 19.31 4.56
N ASP A 307 -11.13 20.08 3.88
CA ASP A 307 -10.62 19.69 2.57
C ASP A 307 -9.75 18.43 2.64
N LYS A 308 -8.94 18.31 3.72
CA LYS A 308 -8.10 17.13 3.95
C LYS A 308 -8.94 15.89 4.26
N VAL A 309 -9.92 16.02 5.16
CA VAL A 309 -10.87 14.94 5.47
C VAL A 309 -11.60 14.51 4.19
N THR A 310 -12.08 15.47 3.40
CA THR A 310 -12.79 15.19 2.17
C THR A 310 -11.93 14.45 1.16
N ARG A 311 -10.66 14.86 1.00
CA ARG A 311 -9.70 14.13 0.18
C ARG A 311 -9.53 12.68 0.63
N VAL A 312 -9.39 12.43 1.94
CA VAL A 312 -9.27 11.08 2.49
C VAL A 312 -10.53 10.25 2.17
N VAL A 313 -11.73 10.78 2.41
CA VAL A 313 -12.99 10.04 2.12
C VAL A 313 -13.12 9.73 0.62
N LEU A 314 -12.83 10.69 -0.26
CA LEU A 314 -12.92 10.50 -1.70
C LEU A 314 -11.94 9.42 -2.20
N LEU A 315 -10.68 9.45 -1.73
CA LEU A 315 -9.70 8.41 -2.03
C LEU A 315 -10.17 7.04 -1.52
N TRP A 316 -10.75 7.00 -0.31
CA TRP A 316 -11.25 5.77 0.28
C TRP A 316 -12.38 5.14 -0.53
N VAL A 317 -13.40 5.92 -0.89
CA VAL A 317 -14.53 5.47 -1.71
C VAL A 317 -14.06 5.03 -3.10
N ASN A 318 -13.13 5.78 -3.71
CA ASN A 318 -12.66 5.49 -5.05
C ASN A 318 -11.83 4.21 -5.14
N ASN A 319 -10.91 4.02 -4.18
CA ASN A 319 -9.90 2.95 -4.25
C ASN A 319 -10.33 1.69 -3.48
N HIS A 320 -11.13 1.84 -2.41
CA HIS A 320 -11.53 0.72 -1.55
C HIS A 320 -13.03 0.71 -1.25
N PHE A 321 -13.86 0.82 -2.29
CA PHE A 321 -15.33 0.77 -2.18
C PHE A 321 -15.85 -0.50 -1.47
N ASN A 322 -15.11 -1.60 -1.51
CA ASN A 322 -15.43 -2.84 -0.83
C ASN A 322 -15.58 -2.67 0.69
N ASP A 323 -14.93 -1.67 1.29
CA ASP A 323 -15.07 -1.35 2.72
C ASP A 323 -16.46 -0.80 3.07
N PHE A 324 -17.18 -0.29 2.06
CA PHE A 324 -18.54 0.25 2.19
C PHE A 324 -19.60 -0.74 1.69
N GLU A 325 -19.26 -1.55 0.69
CA GLU A 325 -20.18 -2.51 0.08
C GLU A 325 -20.60 -3.60 1.08
N GLY A 326 -21.89 -3.64 1.41
CA GLY A 326 -22.43 -4.66 2.32
C GLY A 326 -22.27 -4.35 3.81
N ASP A 327 -21.60 -3.25 4.18
CA ASP A 327 -21.49 -2.77 5.56
C ASP A 327 -22.50 -1.63 5.83
N PRO A 328 -23.56 -1.87 6.64
CA PRO A 328 -24.55 -0.85 6.96
C PRO A 328 -24.01 0.33 7.76
N ALA A 329 -22.98 0.12 8.59
CA ALA A 329 -22.39 1.18 9.39
C ALA A 329 -21.58 2.12 8.47
N MET A 330 -20.77 1.56 7.58
CA MET A 330 -20.00 2.36 6.61
C MET A 330 -20.90 3.07 5.58
N THR A 331 -22.02 2.44 5.18
CA THR A 331 -23.04 3.12 4.36
C THR A 331 -23.60 4.35 5.06
N ARG A 332 -23.96 4.23 6.35
CA ARG A 332 -24.46 5.38 7.15
C ARG A 332 -23.41 6.47 7.33
N PHE A 333 -22.13 6.09 7.46
CA PHE A 333 -21.04 7.06 7.49
C PHE A 333 -21.00 7.90 6.21
N LEU A 334 -21.15 7.29 5.02
CA LEU A 334 -21.20 8.03 3.77
C LEU A 334 -22.41 8.96 3.67
N GLU A 335 -23.59 8.48 4.09
CA GLU A 335 -24.80 9.32 4.16
C GLU A 335 -24.59 10.52 5.10
N GLU A 336 -24.00 10.32 6.28
CA GLU A 336 -23.70 11.41 7.22
C GLU A 336 -22.66 12.39 6.65
N PHE A 337 -21.63 11.86 6.01
CA PHE A 337 -20.58 12.66 5.38
C PHE A 337 -21.12 13.52 4.22
N GLU A 338 -22.00 12.96 3.39
CA GLU A 338 -22.69 13.68 2.32
C GLU A 338 -23.56 14.82 2.89
N ASN A 339 -24.38 14.55 3.90
CA ASN A 339 -25.19 15.56 4.58
C ASN A 339 -24.31 16.70 5.15
N ASN A 340 -23.11 16.36 5.63
CA ASN A 340 -22.14 17.34 6.10
C ASN A 340 -21.60 18.21 4.93
N LEU A 341 -21.27 17.62 3.78
CA LEU A 341 -20.86 18.36 2.59
C LEU A 341 -21.96 19.30 2.08
N GLU A 342 -23.22 18.86 2.07
CA GLU A 342 -24.38 19.67 1.71
C GLU A 342 -24.56 20.85 2.67
N ARG A 343 -24.52 20.59 3.98
CA ARG A 343 -24.67 21.61 5.02
C ARG A 343 -23.61 22.70 4.89
N GLU A 344 -22.36 22.30 4.64
CA GLU A 344 -21.23 23.23 4.49
C GLU A 344 -21.08 23.77 3.05
N LYS A 345 -22.02 23.45 2.14
CA LYS A 345 -22.08 23.93 0.75
C LYS A 345 -20.85 23.57 -0.10
N MET A 346 -20.22 22.43 0.16
CA MET A 346 -19.05 21.92 -0.58
C MET A 346 -19.47 21.21 -1.87
N GLY A 347 -20.19 21.91 -2.76
CA GLY A 347 -20.86 21.32 -3.93
C GLY A 347 -19.93 20.61 -4.93
N GLY A 348 -18.69 21.10 -5.11
CA GLY A 348 -17.70 20.43 -5.96
C GLY A 348 -17.30 19.06 -5.43
N HIS A 349 -16.97 18.99 -4.14
CA HIS A 349 -16.65 17.75 -3.44
C HIS A 349 -17.83 16.77 -3.37
N LEU A 350 -19.03 17.29 -3.11
CA LEU A 350 -20.26 16.50 -3.14
C LEU A 350 -20.46 15.86 -4.52
N ARG A 351 -20.25 16.62 -5.60
CA ARG A 351 -20.33 16.09 -6.96
C ARG A 351 -19.29 15.00 -7.20
N LEU A 352 -18.05 15.17 -6.73
CA LEU A 352 -17.00 14.15 -6.86
C LEU A 352 -17.35 12.86 -6.10
N LEU A 353 -17.86 12.99 -4.87
CA LEU A 353 -18.32 11.85 -4.07
C LEU A 353 -19.41 11.08 -4.82
N ASN A 354 -20.38 11.80 -5.36
CA ASN A 354 -21.50 11.19 -6.10
C ASN A 354 -21.02 10.48 -7.38
N ILE A 355 -20.06 11.07 -8.11
CA ILE A 355 -19.45 10.42 -9.28
C ILE A 355 -18.70 9.15 -8.87
N ALA A 356 -17.90 9.19 -7.81
CA ALA A 356 -17.14 8.04 -7.33
C ALA A 356 -18.09 6.89 -6.92
N CYS A 357 -19.13 7.18 -6.16
CA CYS A 357 -20.16 6.21 -5.81
C CYS A 357 -20.90 5.64 -7.03
N ALA A 358 -21.23 6.48 -8.01
CA ALA A 358 -21.92 6.07 -9.24
C ALA A 358 -21.06 5.16 -10.12
N ALA A 359 -19.76 5.40 -10.18
CA ALA A 359 -18.82 4.58 -10.92
C ALA A 359 -18.72 3.16 -10.34
N LYS A 360 -18.94 2.99 -9.03
CA LYS A 360 -18.88 1.69 -8.33
C LYS A 360 -20.25 1.00 -8.22
N ALA A 361 -21.30 1.63 -8.74
CA ALA A 361 -22.66 1.15 -8.68
C ALA A 361 -22.90 -0.15 -9.46
N LYS A 362 -23.30 -1.23 -8.75
CA LYS A 362 -23.65 -2.52 -9.36
C LYS A 362 -25.15 -2.65 -9.60
N ARG A 363 -25.51 -3.38 -10.64
CA ARG A 363 -26.91 -3.79 -10.91
C ARG A 363 -27.33 -4.85 -9.89
N ARG A 364 -28.52 -4.70 -9.30
CA ARG A 364 -29.10 -5.61 -8.31
C ARG A 364 -30.53 -5.94 -8.72
N LEU A 365 -30.95 -7.18 -8.45
CA LEU A 365 -32.33 -7.61 -8.66
C LEU A 365 -33.05 -7.67 -7.31
N ILE A 366 -34.08 -6.86 -7.15
CA ILE A 366 -34.89 -6.75 -5.93
C ILE A 366 -36.24 -7.39 -6.19
N THR A 367 -36.68 -8.29 -5.30
CA THR A 367 -38.00 -8.91 -5.41
C THR A 367 -38.91 -8.41 -4.30
N LEU A 368 -40.00 -7.74 -4.68
CA LEU A 368 -41.02 -7.24 -3.75
C LEU A 368 -42.35 -7.94 -4.00
N THR A 369 -43.03 -8.31 -2.92
CA THR A 369 -44.39 -8.86 -2.98
C THR A 369 -45.34 -8.00 -2.16
N LYS A 370 -46.32 -7.40 -2.84
CA LYS A 370 -47.39 -6.62 -2.23
C LYS A 370 -48.53 -7.54 -1.77
N PRO A 371 -49.22 -7.19 -0.66
CA PRO A 371 -50.38 -7.95 -0.19
C PRO A 371 -51.57 -7.95 -1.17
N SER A 372 -51.79 -6.85 -1.88
CA SER A 372 -52.82 -6.70 -2.92
C SER A 372 -52.41 -5.64 -3.94
N ARG A 373 -53.21 -5.41 -5.00
CA ARG A 373 -52.94 -4.38 -6.02
C ARG A 373 -53.18 -2.96 -5.48
N GLU A 374 -54.11 -2.84 -4.53
CA GLU A 374 -54.53 -1.60 -3.88
C GLU A 374 -53.58 -1.17 -2.76
N ALA A 375 -52.70 -2.08 -2.30
CA ALA A 375 -51.71 -1.77 -1.29
C ALA A 375 -50.71 -0.69 -1.80
N PRO A 376 -50.36 0.30 -0.96
CA PRO A 376 -49.40 1.33 -1.33
C PRO A 376 -48.00 0.73 -1.57
N LEU A 377 -47.20 1.42 -2.40
CA LEU A 377 -45.78 1.09 -2.54
C LEU A 377 -45.04 1.62 -1.31
N PRO A 378 -44.15 0.84 -0.69
CA PRO A 378 -43.39 1.25 0.49
C PRO A 378 -42.17 2.12 0.14
N PHE A 379 -42.24 2.85 -0.97
CA PHE A 379 -41.20 3.75 -1.47
C PHE A 379 -41.80 4.78 -2.43
N ILE A 380 -41.12 5.91 -2.56
CA ILE A 380 -41.49 7.01 -3.44
C ILE A 380 -40.52 7.07 -4.62
N LEU A 381 -41.03 7.42 -5.80
CA LEU A 381 -40.24 7.57 -7.01
C LEU A 381 -40.15 9.04 -7.45
N LEU A 382 -39.02 9.39 -8.04
CA LEU A 382 -38.72 10.67 -8.67
C LEU A 382 -38.14 10.45 -10.08
N GLY A 383 -38.01 11.56 -10.81
CA GLY A 383 -37.48 11.57 -12.17
C GLY A 383 -38.54 11.31 -13.22
N GLY A 384 -38.18 10.53 -14.24
CA GLY A 384 -39.01 10.25 -15.41
C GLY A 384 -38.54 11.00 -16.64
N SER A 385 -38.75 10.39 -17.81
CA SER A 385 -38.37 10.93 -19.13
C SER A 385 -38.86 12.36 -19.37
N GLU A 386 -39.99 12.76 -18.77
CA GLU A 386 -40.55 14.11 -18.85
C GLU A 386 -39.68 15.18 -18.18
N LYS A 387 -38.78 14.78 -17.28
CA LYS A 387 -37.79 15.64 -16.62
C LYS A 387 -36.38 15.49 -17.19
N GLY A 388 -36.18 14.61 -18.18
CA GLY A 388 -34.87 14.36 -18.81
C GLY A 388 -33.94 13.44 -18.01
N PHE A 389 -34.44 12.72 -17.00
CA PHE A 389 -33.67 11.77 -16.18
C PHE A 389 -34.41 10.44 -16.02
N GLY A 390 -33.71 9.38 -15.63
CA GLY A 390 -34.31 8.07 -15.35
C GLY A 390 -35.28 8.08 -14.16
N ILE A 391 -35.81 6.89 -13.81
CA ILE A 391 -36.65 6.72 -12.61
C ILE A 391 -35.76 6.38 -11.41
N PHE A 392 -35.85 7.17 -10.34
CA PHE A 392 -35.05 7.00 -9.13
C PHE A 392 -35.94 6.80 -7.90
N VAL A 393 -35.44 6.07 -6.91
CA VAL A 393 -36.07 5.94 -5.60
C VAL A 393 -35.76 7.16 -4.75
N ASP A 394 -36.77 7.95 -4.41
CA ASP A 394 -36.64 9.14 -3.55
C ASP A 394 -36.48 8.77 -2.08
N SER A 395 -37.32 7.85 -1.61
CA SER A 395 -37.38 7.43 -0.22
C SER A 395 -37.96 6.04 -0.13
N VAL A 396 -37.55 5.30 0.90
CA VAL A 396 -38.05 3.95 1.21
C VAL A 396 -38.53 3.96 2.65
N ASP A 397 -39.73 3.44 2.90
CA ASP A 397 -40.31 3.40 4.24
C ASP A 397 -39.46 2.53 5.17
N PHE A 398 -39.03 3.10 6.30
CA PHE A 398 -38.18 2.40 7.27
C PHE A 398 -38.85 1.13 7.81
N GLY A 399 -38.12 0.01 7.80
CA GLY A 399 -38.63 -1.29 8.26
C GLY A 399 -39.63 -1.95 7.32
N SER A 400 -39.77 -1.44 6.08
CA SER A 400 -40.64 -2.04 5.08
C SER A 400 -39.99 -3.25 4.39
N LYS A 401 -40.82 -4.06 3.70
CA LYS A 401 -40.33 -5.13 2.83
C LYS A 401 -39.40 -4.64 1.71
N ALA A 402 -39.49 -3.36 1.32
CA ALA A 402 -38.57 -2.79 0.33
C ALA A 402 -37.18 -2.55 0.93
N THR A 403 -37.12 -2.03 2.15
CA THR A 403 -35.85 -1.89 2.90
C THR A 403 -35.22 -3.26 3.16
N GLU A 404 -36.01 -4.25 3.60
CA GLU A 404 -35.54 -5.62 3.84
C GLU A 404 -35.03 -6.30 2.57
N ALA A 405 -35.69 -6.08 1.43
CA ALA A 405 -35.25 -6.60 0.14
C ALA A 405 -34.01 -5.88 -0.41
N GLY A 406 -33.56 -4.80 0.25
CA GLY A 406 -32.34 -4.07 -0.09
C GLY A 406 -32.54 -2.90 -1.05
N LEU A 407 -33.78 -2.46 -1.30
CA LEU A 407 -34.07 -1.22 -2.03
C LEU A 407 -33.65 -0.02 -1.16
N LYS A 408 -32.94 0.92 -1.76
CA LYS A 408 -32.41 2.11 -1.08
C LYS A 408 -32.83 3.38 -1.78
N ARG A 409 -32.85 4.50 -1.05
CA ARG A 409 -32.90 5.83 -1.66
C ARG A 409 -31.75 5.94 -2.65
N GLY A 410 -32.07 6.49 -3.81
CA GLY A 410 -31.15 6.71 -4.90
C GLY A 410 -30.97 5.56 -5.88
N ASP A 411 -31.57 4.40 -5.61
CA ASP A 411 -31.59 3.33 -6.60
C ASP A 411 -32.26 3.82 -7.90
N GLN A 412 -31.53 3.74 -9.01
CA GLN A 412 -32.12 3.94 -10.34
C GLN A 412 -32.82 2.66 -10.75
N ILE A 413 -34.12 2.74 -11.07
CA ILE A 413 -34.89 1.61 -11.60
C ILE A 413 -34.61 1.49 -13.10
N LEU A 414 -34.00 0.37 -13.50
CA LEU A 414 -33.67 0.06 -14.89
C LEU A 414 -34.72 -0.82 -15.55
N GLU A 415 -35.30 -1.76 -14.78
CA GLU A 415 -36.29 -2.70 -15.30
C GLU A 415 -37.27 -3.12 -14.20
N VAL A 416 -38.54 -3.36 -14.55
CA VAL A 416 -39.52 -4.00 -13.67
C VAL A 416 -40.28 -5.08 -14.44
N ASN A 417 -40.23 -6.33 -13.96
CA ASN A 417 -40.91 -7.48 -14.56
C ASN A 417 -40.62 -7.63 -16.07
N GLY A 418 -39.36 -7.42 -16.49
CA GLY A 418 -38.97 -7.48 -17.91
C GLY A 418 -39.31 -6.24 -18.73
N GLN A 419 -39.90 -5.20 -18.13
CA GLN A 419 -40.17 -3.92 -18.81
C GLN A 419 -39.07 -2.92 -18.53
N ASN A 420 -38.52 -2.30 -19.58
CA ASN A 420 -37.47 -1.30 -19.49
C ASN A 420 -37.99 0.04 -18.89
N PHE A 421 -37.25 0.58 -17.92
CA PHE A 421 -37.57 1.82 -17.18
C PHE A 421 -36.58 2.98 -17.45
N GLU A 422 -35.63 2.82 -18.37
CA GLU A 422 -34.61 3.86 -18.65
C GLU A 422 -35.21 5.14 -19.25
N ASN A 423 -36.21 5.01 -20.13
CA ASN A 423 -36.86 6.14 -20.80
C ASN A 423 -38.39 6.09 -20.67
N ILE A 424 -38.87 5.93 -19.43
CA ILE A 424 -40.30 5.86 -19.10
C ILE A 424 -40.76 7.14 -18.37
N GLN A 425 -42.03 7.51 -18.55
CA GLN A 425 -42.63 8.59 -17.77
C GLN A 425 -42.92 8.13 -16.34
N LEU A 426 -42.81 9.04 -15.35
CA LEU A 426 -43.04 8.70 -13.94
C LEU A 426 -44.46 8.17 -13.70
N SER A 427 -45.45 8.77 -14.35
CA SER A 427 -46.85 8.35 -14.29
C SER A 427 -47.04 6.89 -14.75
N LYS A 428 -46.37 6.50 -15.84
CA LYS A 428 -46.43 5.15 -16.40
C LYS A 428 -45.67 4.13 -15.54
N ALA A 429 -44.50 4.51 -15.02
CA ALA A 429 -43.75 3.69 -14.08
C ALA A 429 -44.59 3.36 -12.83
N MET A 430 -45.27 4.36 -12.26
CA MET A 430 -46.15 4.18 -11.10
C MET A 430 -47.36 3.29 -11.41
N GLU A 431 -47.94 3.39 -12.61
CA GLU A 431 -49.03 2.51 -13.06
C GLU A 431 -48.58 1.04 -13.11
N ILE A 432 -47.41 0.75 -13.69
CA ILE A 432 -46.86 -0.60 -13.79
C ILE A 432 -46.60 -1.19 -12.40
N LEU A 433 -45.98 -0.43 -11.51
CA LEU A 433 -45.68 -0.87 -10.14
C LEU A 433 -46.95 -1.10 -9.31
N ARG A 434 -48.00 -0.30 -9.51
CA ARG A 434 -49.29 -0.46 -8.81
C ARG A 434 -50.09 -1.65 -9.33
N ASN A 435 -50.06 -1.94 -10.62
CA ASN A 435 -50.87 -3.01 -11.21
C ASN A 435 -50.35 -4.44 -10.93
N ASN A 436 -49.10 -4.57 -10.48
CA ASN A 436 -48.48 -5.87 -10.21
C ASN A 436 -48.31 -6.11 -8.71
N THR A 437 -48.63 -7.32 -8.23
CA THR A 437 -48.41 -7.74 -6.83
C THR A 437 -47.02 -8.31 -6.61
N HIS A 438 -46.46 -8.98 -7.61
CA HIS A 438 -45.06 -9.43 -7.62
C HIS A 438 -44.24 -8.50 -8.51
N LEU A 439 -43.19 -7.94 -7.95
CA LEU A 439 -42.29 -7.00 -8.61
C LEU A 439 -40.88 -7.57 -8.56
N SER A 440 -40.33 -7.86 -9.73
CA SER A 440 -38.92 -8.13 -9.94
C SER A 440 -38.31 -6.85 -10.53
N ILE A 441 -37.54 -6.13 -9.72
CA ILE A 441 -37.06 -4.79 -10.01
C ILE A 441 -35.54 -4.86 -10.18
N THR A 442 -35.04 -4.63 -11.38
CA THR A 442 -33.62 -4.43 -11.62
C THR A 442 -33.28 -2.99 -11.32
N VAL A 443 -32.48 -2.78 -10.28
CA VAL A 443 -31.99 -1.46 -9.88
C VAL A 443 -30.50 -1.36 -10.10
N LYS A 444 -29.99 -0.14 -10.27
CA LYS A 444 -28.56 0.14 -10.15
C LYS A 444 -28.37 1.04 -8.96
N THR A 445 -27.65 0.53 -7.97
CA THR A 445 -27.34 1.26 -6.74
C THR A 445 -26.12 2.10 -7.00
N ASN A 446 -26.40 3.23 -7.59
CA ASN A 446 -25.66 4.39 -7.21
C ASN A 446 -25.95 4.60 -5.72
N LEU A 447 -24.99 5.01 -4.88
CA LEU A 447 -25.35 5.41 -3.52
C LEU A 447 -26.37 6.57 -3.52
N PHE A 448 -26.77 7.07 -4.71
CA PHE A 448 -27.71 8.15 -4.98
C PHE A 448 -28.55 8.04 -6.25
#